data_AF-A0A1J6K941-F1
#
_entry.id   AF-A0A1J6K941-F1
#
_cell.length_a   1.000
_cell.length_b   1.000
_cell.length_c   1.000
_cell.angle_alpha   90.00
_cell.angle_beta   90.00
_cell.angle_gamma   90.00
#
_symmetry.space_group_name_H-M   'P 1'
#
loop_
_entity.id
_entity.type
_entity.pdbx_description
1 polymer ?
#
loop_
_entity_poly.entity_id
_entity_poly.type
_entity_poly.pdbx_seq_one_letter_code
_entity_poly.pdbx_strand_id
1 'polypeptide(L)'
;MTFHSISLRHLGISHVASGTSEHTKVVIDSGAVPSFVKLLGFPSDDVREHAVWALGNVAGDSPKCRDLVLSCGALVPLLSQLNLNAKLSMLRNATWTLSNFCRGKPQPAFDQTRPTLPALQ
;
A
#
# COMPACT_ATOMS: atom_id res chain seq x y z
N MET A 1 18.50 -6.36 -7.03
CA MET A 1 18.58 -5.20 -7.93
C MET A 1 17.95 -4.02 -7.21
N THR A 2 18.80 -3.24 -6.55
CA THR A 2 18.47 -2.12 -5.68
C THR A 2 18.09 -0.93 -6.55
N PHE A 3 16.79 -0.66 -6.73
CA PHE A 3 16.36 0.51 -7.49
C PHE A 3 16.52 1.76 -6.63
N HIS A 4 17.44 2.60 -7.11
CA HIS A 4 17.87 3.86 -6.55
C HIS A 4 16.73 4.89 -6.58
N SER A 5 16.45 5.47 -5.41
CA SER A 5 16.14 6.89 -5.17
C SER A 5 15.72 7.74 -6.37
N ILE A 6 14.42 7.91 -6.61
CA ILE A 6 13.87 9.06 -7.37
C ILE A 6 12.55 9.56 -6.73
N SER A 7 12.62 10.79 -6.21
CA SER A 7 11.57 11.83 -6.15
C SER A 7 10.40 11.71 -5.14
N LEU A 8 10.50 12.41 -4.01
CA LEU A 8 9.84 13.72 -3.76
C LEU A 8 9.89 14.05 -2.25
N ARG A 9 10.83 14.94 -1.89
CA ARG A 9 10.99 15.52 -0.55
C ARG A 9 10.08 16.73 -0.37
N HIS A 10 8.76 16.55 -0.22
CA HIS A 10 7.90 17.61 0.32
C HIS A 10 6.77 16.99 1.13
N LEU A 11 6.59 17.53 2.35
CA LEU A 11 5.79 17.04 3.49
C LEU A 11 6.53 16.00 4.35
N GLY A 12 7.03 16.46 5.49
CA GLY A 12 7.84 15.73 6.48
C GLY A 12 7.13 14.61 7.23
N ILE A 13 6.32 13.79 6.54
CA ILE A 13 5.68 12.58 7.07
C ILE A 13 6.21 11.32 6.34
N SER A 14 6.82 11.47 5.16
CA SER A 14 7.28 10.34 4.34
C SER A 14 8.58 9.67 4.81
N HIS A 15 9.27 10.19 5.84
CA HIS A 15 10.48 9.55 6.39
C HIS A 15 10.22 8.53 7.50
N VAL A 16 8.97 8.36 7.94
CA VAL A 16 8.67 7.33 8.96
C VAL A 16 8.44 5.98 8.30
N ALA A 17 7.91 5.87 7.08
CA ALA A 17 7.63 4.54 6.50
C ALA A 17 8.79 3.92 5.69
N SER A 18 9.90 4.63 5.46
CA SER A 18 11.04 4.11 4.70
C SER A 18 12.22 3.73 5.60
N GLY A 19 12.26 2.47 6.06
CA GLY A 19 13.58 1.83 6.25
C GLY A 19 13.79 0.95 7.48
N THR A 20 12.93 0.93 8.49
CA THR A 20 13.11 0.04 9.66
C THR A 20 11.79 -0.59 10.10
N SER A 21 11.84 -1.87 10.45
CA SER A 21 10.71 -2.62 11.02
C SER A 21 10.08 -1.92 12.23
N GLU A 22 10.88 -1.15 12.96
CA GLU A 22 10.49 -0.35 14.11
C GLU A 22 9.48 0.74 13.74
N HIS A 23 9.65 1.42 12.60
CA HIS A 23 8.68 2.41 12.20
C HIS A 23 7.37 1.80 11.71
N THR A 24 7.45 0.69 10.96
CA THR A 24 6.26 -0.10 10.59
C THR A 24 5.49 -0.50 11.84
N LYS A 25 6.20 -0.94 12.88
CA LYS A 25 5.62 -1.30 14.17
C LYS A 25 4.93 -0.11 14.85
N VAL A 26 5.54 1.07 14.90
CA VAL A 26 4.89 2.27 15.46
C VAL A 26 3.59 2.64 14.71
N VAL A 27 3.60 2.55 13.39
CA VAL A 27 2.41 2.79 12.55
C VAL A 27 1.30 1.78 12.84
N ILE A 28 1.65 0.51 13.04
CA ILE A 28 0.69 -0.54 13.39
C ILE A 28 0.16 -0.35 14.82
N ASP A 29 1.06 -0.13 15.79
CA ASP A 29 0.73 -0.02 17.21
C ASP A 29 -0.11 1.24 17.51
N SER A 30 0.01 2.29 16.67
CA SER A 30 -0.85 3.48 16.72
C SER A 30 -2.24 3.30 16.08
N GLY A 31 -2.51 2.14 15.47
CA GLY A 31 -3.79 1.87 14.81
C GLY A 31 -4.02 2.66 13.52
N ALA A 32 -2.96 3.09 12.83
CA ALA A 32 -3.07 3.94 11.64
C ALA A 32 -3.54 3.18 10.38
N VAL A 33 -3.37 1.86 10.31
CA VAL A 33 -3.67 1.05 9.11
C VAL A 33 -5.14 1.18 8.65
N PRO A 34 -6.17 1.02 9.52
CA PRO A 34 -7.56 1.25 9.12
C PRO A 34 -7.84 2.66 8.63
N SER A 35 -7.13 3.67 9.17
CA SER A 35 -7.26 5.06 8.74
C SER A 35 -6.72 5.24 7.33
N PHE A 36 -5.56 4.67 7.00
CA PHE A 36 -5.04 4.69 5.63
C PHE A 36 -5.99 4.01 4.63
N VAL A 37 -6.62 2.89 5.02
CA VAL A 37 -7.62 2.24 4.15
C VAL A 37 -8.80 3.18 3.87
N LYS A 38 -9.31 3.90 4.89
CA LYS A 38 -10.37 4.90 4.70
C LYS A 38 -9.93 6.05 3.78
N LEU A 39 -8.69 6.50 3.90
CA LEU A 39 -8.15 7.59 3.08
C LEU A 39 -8.06 7.24 1.58
N LEU A 40 -8.10 5.97 1.19
CA LEU A 40 -8.22 5.56 -0.21
C LEU A 40 -9.54 5.99 -0.88
N GLY A 41 -10.55 6.36 -0.09
CA GLY A 41 -11.81 6.94 -0.59
C GLY A 41 -11.84 8.47 -0.58
N PHE A 42 -10.75 9.14 -0.22
CA PHE A 42 -10.75 10.59 -0.01
C PHE A 42 -10.74 11.37 -1.34
N PRO A 43 -11.39 12.55 -1.45
CA PRO A 43 -11.48 13.30 -2.70
C PRO A 43 -10.14 13.77 -3.27
N SER A 44 -9.16 14.05 -2.40
CA SER A 44 -7.84 14.52 -2.82
C SER A 44 -6.98 13.38 -3.37
N ASP A 45 -6.54 13.50 -4.62
CA ASP A 45 -5.60 12.57 -5.26
C ASP A 45 -4.32 12.39 -4.43
N ASP A 46 -3.75 13.49 -3.94
CA ASP A 46 -2.51 13.47 -3.18
C ASP A 46 -2.69 12.66 -1.89
N VAL A 47 -3.81 12.85 -1.19
CA VAL A 47 -4.12 12.08 0.03
C VAL A 47 -4.24 10.59 -0.28
N ARG A 48 -4.94 10.22 -1.36
CA ARG A 48 -5.05 8.82 -1.78
C ARG A 48 -3.68 8.25 -2.12
N GLU A 49 -2.84 9.01 -2.81
CA GLU A 49 -1.52 8.55 -3.26
C GLU A 49 -0.58 8.30 -2.06
N HIS A 50 -0.61 9.19 -1.06
CA HIS A 50 0.11 8.98 0.20
C HIS A 50 -0.41 7.76 0.98
N ALA A 51 -1.73 7.55 1.00
CA ALA A 51 -2.34 6.38 1.65
C ALA A 51 -1.93 5.06 0.96
N VAL A 52 -1.95 5.02 -0.37
CA VAL A 52 -1.46 3.88 -1.16
C VAL A 52 0.00 3.59 -0.81
N TRP A 53 0.86 4.60 -0.84
CA TRP A 53 2.29 4.45 -0.55
C TRP A 53 2.55 3.96 0.88
N ALA A 54 1.84 4.49 1.87
CA ALA A 54 1.94 4.06 3.26
C ALA A 54 1.55 2.58 3.44
N LEU A 55 0.43 2.16 2.85
CA LEU A 55 -0.02 0.76 2.88
C LEU A 55 0.97 -0.17 2.18
N GLY A 56 1.57 0.27 1.07
CA GLY A 56 2.60 -0.47 0.36
C GLY A 56 3.85 -0.71 1.19
N ASN A 57 4.32 0.29 1.94
CA ASN A 57 5.45 0.12 2.85
C ASN A 57 5.14 -0.85 4.00
N VAL A 58 3.97 -0.69 4.65
CA VAL A 58 3.58 -1.60 5.74
C VAL A 58 3.46 -3.04 5.24
N ALA A 59 2.78 -3.27 4.11
CA ALA A 59 2.66 -4.61 3.55
C ALA A 59 3.99 -5.19 3.06
N GLY A 60 4.93 -4.33 2.64
CA GLY A 60 6.24 -4.75 2.15
C GLY A 60 7.22 -5.20 3.25
N ASP A 61 6.96 -4.84 4.50
CA ASP A 61 7.81 -5.12 5.66
C ASP A 61 7.94 -6.62 5.95
N SER A 62 6.80 -7.31 6.10
CA SER A 62 6.78 -8.73 6.45
C SER A 62 5.43 -9.38 6.10
N PRO A 63 5.37 -10.72 5.95
CA PRO A 63 4.11 -11.43 5.70
C PRO A 63 3.01 -11.12 6.74
N LYS A 64 3.39 -10.94 8.02
CA LYS A 64 2.45 -10.56 9.08
C LYS A 64 1.85 -9.18 8.85
N CYS A 65 2.68 -8.19 8.46
CA CYS A 65 2.20 -6.84 8.19
C CYS A 65 1.34 -6.80 6.93
N ARG A 66 1.70 -7.55 5.89
CA ARG A 66 0.85 -7.79 4.70
C ARG A 66 -0.52 -8.33 5.10
N ASP A 67 -0.56 -9.39 5.88
CA ASP A 67 -1.82 -10.04 6.28
C ASP A 67 -2.69 -9.11 7.13
N LEU A 68 -2.07 -8.31 8.00
CA LEU A 68 -2.76 -7.25 8.75
C LEU A 68 -3.42 -6.24 7.80
N VAL A 69 -2.67 -5.70 6.83
CA VAL A 69 -3.20 -4.74 5.86
C VAL A 69 -4.35 -5.34 5.05
N LEU A 70 -4.22 -6.58 4.59
CA LEU A 70 -5.27 -7.31 3.87
C LEU A 70 -6.51 -7.53 4.76
N SER A 71 -6.32 -7.92 6.02
CA SER A 71 -7.42 -8.11 6.98
C SER A 71 -8.19 -6.83 7.28
N CYS A 72 -7.55 -5.67 7.13
CA CYS A 72 -8.18 -4.35 7.23
C CYS A 72 -8.99 -3.96 5.98
N GLY A 73 -9.13 -4.85 4.98
CA GLY A 73 -9.93 -4.62 3.79
C GLY A 73 -9.29 -3.68 2.76
N ALA A 74 -7.96 -3.53 2.79
CA ALA A 74 -7.24 -2.58 1.93
C ALA A 74 -7.31 -2.92 0.43
N LEU A 75 -7.58 -4.18 0.06
CA LEU A 75 -7.46 -4.61 -1.33
C LEU A 75 -8.48 -3.95 -2.26
N VAL A 76 -9.77 -3.96 -1.91
CA VAL A 76 -10.82 -3.45 -2.80
C VAL A 76 -10.66 -1.93 -3.04
N PRO A 77 -10.43 -1.09 -2.01
CA PRO A 77 -10.18 0.33 -2.23
C PRO A 77 -8.86 0.64 -2.94
N LEU A 78 -7.86 -0.26 -2.87
CA LEU A 78 -6.64 -0.13 -3.67
C LEU A 78 -6.92 -0.39 -5.15
N LEU A 79 -7.67 -1.45 -5.47
CA LEU A 79 -8.04 -1.79 -6.84
C LEU A 79 -8.87 -0.69 -7.51
N SER A 80 -9.70 0.04 -6.77
CA SER A 80 -10.45 1.18 -7.34
C SER A 80 -9.55 2.34 -7.77
N GLN A 81 -8.30 2.41 -7.30
CA GLN A 81 -7.32 3.41 -7.76
C GLN A 81 -6.72 3.06 -9.13
N LEU A 82 -6.86 1.80 -9.59
CA LEU A 82 -6.41 1.33 -10.89
C LEU A 82 -7.53 1.51 -11.93
N ASN A 83 -7.78 2.76 -12.33
CA ASN A 83 -8.81 3.09 -13.31
C ASN A 83 -8.26 3.99 -14.44
N LEU A 84 -9.02 4.11 -15.54
CA LEU A 84 -8.62 4.82 -16.76
C LEU A 84 -8.36 6.32 -16.55
N ASN A 85 -8.93 6.92 -15.50
CA ASN A 85 -8.78 8.34 -15.19
C ASN A 85 -7.63 8.61 -14.21
N ALA A 86 -6.95 7.57 -13.72
CA ALA A 86 -5.87 7.71 -12.75
C ALA A 86 -4.59 8.27 -13.41
N LYS A 87 -3.90 9.16 -12.70
CA LYS A 87 -2.56 9.62 -13.07
C LYS A 87 -1.58 8.45 -13.10
N LEU A 88 -0.57 8.55 -13.96
CA LEU A 88 0.50 7.54 -14.06
C LEU A 88 1.23 7.31 -12.72
N SER A 89 1.38 8.36 -11.89
CA SER A 89 1.99 8.28 -10.56
C SER A 89 1.18 7.36 -9.63
N MET A 90 -0.13 7.59 -9.55
CA MET A 90 -1.07 6.73 -8.83
C MET A 90 -1.01 5.29 -9.33
N LEU A 91 -1.05 5.06 -10.65
CA LEU A 91 -1.00 3.71 -11.21
C LEU A 91 0.29 2.97 -10.81
N ARG A 92 1.45 3.65 -10.86
CA ARG A 92 2.73 3.08 -10.42
C ARG A 92 2.71 2.72 -8.93
N ASN A 93 2.22 3.63 -8.09
CA ASN A 93 2.16 3.41 -6.64
C ASN A 93 1.18 2.31 -6.25
N ALA A 94 0.01 2.28 -6.89
CA ALA A 94 -1.01 1.26 -6.65
C ALA A 94 -0.53 -0.12 -7.13
N THR A 95 0.10 -0.20 -8.30
CA THR A 95 0.69 -1.45 -8.82
C THR A 95 1.81 -1.97 -7.94
N TRP A 96 2.71 -1.09 -7.48
CA TRP A 96 3.77 -1.46 -6.54
C TRP A 96 3.20 -1.97 -5.22
N THR A 97 2.21 -1.27 -4.66
CA THR A 97 1.51 -1.68 -3.43
C THR A 97 0.82 -3.04 -3.60
N LEU A 98 0.15 -3.26 -4.73
CA LEU A 98 -0.47 -4.53 -5.08
C LEU A 98 0.56 -5.67 -5.15
N SER A 99 1.75 -5.40 -5.69
CA SER A 99 2.84 -6.38 -5.69
C SER A 99 3.26 -6.79 -4.28
N ASN A 100 3.29 -5.85 -3.33
CA ASN A 100 3.58 -6.14 -1.93
C ASN A 100 2.46 -6.95 -1.26
N PHE A 101 1.20 -6.71 -1.63
CA PHE A 101 0.06 -7.51 -1.14
C PHE A 101 0.13 -8.98 -1.57
N CYS A 102 0.76 -9.26 -2.70
CA CYS A 102 0.93 -10.62 -3.22
C CYS A 102 2.29 -11.25 -2.88
N ARG A 103 3.21 -10.51 -2.25
CA ARG A 103 4.59 -10.94 -1.96
C ARG A 103 4.68 -11.76 -0.66
N GLY A 104 5.75 -12.54 -0.53
CA GLY A 104 6.18 -13.16 0.74
C GLY A 104 5.83 -14.64 0.88
N LYS A 105 6.48 -15.30 1.84
CA LYS A 105 6.21 -16.69 2.25
C LYS A 105 5.91 -16.73 3.76
N PRO A 106 4.84 -17.44 4.21
CA PRO A 106 3.84 -18.12 3.39
C PRO A 106 3.07 -17.14 2.49
N GLN A 107 2.55 -17.66 1.39
CA GLN A 107 1.74 -16.86 0.45
C GLN A 107 0.50 -16.32 1.16
N PRO A 108 -0.02 -15.16 0.75
CA PRO A 108 -1.30 -14.68 1.27
C PRO A 108 -2.42 -15.67 0.92
N ALA A 109 -3.49 -15.69 1.73
CA ALA A 109 -4.62 -16.58 1.46
C ALA A 109 -5.21 -16.26 0.08
N PHE A 110 -5.39 -17.28 -0.75
CA PHE A 110 -5.82 -17.10 -2.14
C PHE A 110 -7.13 -16.31 -2.25
N ASP A 111 -8.08 -16.55 -1.35
CA ASP A 111 -9.36 -15.83 -1.31
C ASP A 111 -9.20 -14.33 -1.07
N GLN A 112 -8.18 -13.92 -0.30
CA GLN A 112 -7.89 -12.51 -0.06
C GLN A 112 -7.31 -11.84 -1.30
N THR A 113 -6.53 -12.55 -2.12
CA THR A 113 -5.90 -11.99 -3.33
C THR A 113 -6.68 -12.25 -4.62
N ARG A 114 -7.69 -13.13 -4.59
CA ARG A 114 -8.52 -13.47 -5.76
C ARG A 114 -9.11 -12.24 -6.49
N PRO A 115 -9.56 -11.17 -5.80
CA PRO A 115 -10.06 -9.97 -6.47
C PRO A 115 -9.03 -9.24 -7.33
N THR A 116 -7.74 -9.57 -7.25
CA THR A 116 -6.69 -8.97 -8.08
C THR A 116 -6.67 -9.50 -9.52
N LEU A 117 -7.23 -10.69 -9.78
CA LEU A 117 -7.13 -11.36 -11.07
C LEU A 117 -7.73 -10.57 -12.25
N PRO A 118 -8.89 -9.90 -12.12
CA PRO A 118 -9.42 -9.08 -13.21
C PRO A 118 -8.55 -7.88 -13.57
N ALA A 119 -7.69 -7.41 -12.65
CA ALA A 119 -6.75 -6.31 -12.92
C ALA A 119 -5.51 -6.77 -13.73
N LEU A 120 -5.36 -8.08 -13.98
CA LEU A 120 -4.25 -8.67 -14.73
C LEU A 120 -4.64 -9.13 -16.15
N GLN A 121 -5.92 -8.98 -16.53
CA GLN A 121 -6.43 -9.30 -17.87
C GLN A 121 -6.42 -8.06 -18.75
#